data_AF-D7II06-F1
#
_entry.id   AF-D7II06-F1
#
_cell.length_a   1.000
_cell.length_b   1.000
_cell.length_c   1.000
_cell.angle_alpha   90.00
_cell.angle_beta   90.00
_cell.angle_gamma   90.00
#
_symmetry.space_group_name_H-M   'P 1'
#
loop_
_entity.id
_entity.type
_entity.pdbx_description
1 polymer ?
#
loop_
_entity_poly.entity_id
_entity_poly.type
_entity_poly.pdbx_seq_one_letter_code
_entity_poly.pdbx_strand_id
1 'polypeptide(L)'
;TCLVTPDTTLIVALKLMIMVAILVLAAAAVTAGILSYNKSKKLRQKFFSKLTYRALWNFSLPMLTGGALCISLLLHGYYDILSSVMLLFYGLTLVNVSKFTYANIAWLGYAFICLGVIDSFWEGHALLFWTIGFGGFHILYGILFYLHYERKQS
;
A
#
# COMPACT_ATOMS: atom_id res chain seq x y z
N THR A 1 -13.43 -44.97 9.79
CA THR A 1 -12.21 -44.17 10.06
C THR A 1 -12.07 -43.18 8.92
N CYS A 2 -12.58 -41.97 9.13
CA CYS A 2 -12.64 -40.95 8.09
C CYS A 2 -11.22 -40.51 7.73
N LEU A 3 -10.83 -40.76 6.48
CA LEU A 3 -9.60 -40.25 5.88
C LEU A 3 -9.72 -38.72 5.79
N VAL A 4 -9.36 -38.02 6.87
CA VAL A 4 -9.08 -36.59 6.81
C VAL A 4 -7.75 -36.48 6.08
N THR A 5 -7.83 -36.34 4.75
CA THR A 5 -6.64 -36.14 3.95
C THR A 5 -6.04 -34.77 4.28
N PRO A 6 -4.70 -34.64 4.36
CA PRO A 6 -4.03 -33.35 4.58
C PRO A 6 -4.44 -32.27 3.56
N ASP A 7 -4.99 -32.68 2.42
CA ASP A 7 -5.51 -31.82 1.36
C ASP A 7 -6.77 -31.06 1.80
N THR A 8 -7.65 -31.69 2.60
CA THR A 8 -8.89 -31.04 3.06
C THR A 8 -8.61 -29.97 4.10
N THR A 9 -7.64 -30.19 5.01
CA THR A 9 -7.24 -29.20 6.01
C THR A 9 -6.56 -27.99 5.37
N LEU A 10 -5.74 -28.18 4.32
CA LEU A 10 -5.12 -27.09 3.56
C LEU A 10 -6.16 -26.22 2.82
N ILE A 11 -7.15 -26.84 2.16
CA ILE A 11 -8.21 -26.12 1.45
C ILE A 11 -9.08 -25.32 2.44
N VAL A 12 -9.42 -25.91 3.59
CA VAL A 12 -10.21 -25.23 4.63
C VAL A 12 -9.42 -24.06 5.22
N ALA A 13 -8.12 -24.23 5.49
CA ALA A 13 -7.24 -23.17 5.98
C ALA A 13 -7.12 -22.02 4.98
N LEU A 14 -6.92 -22.32 3.69
CA LEU A 14 -6.84 -21.31 2.62
C LEU A 14 -8.15 -20.53 2.49
N LYS A 15 -9.30 -21.22 2.51
CA LYS A 15 -10.63 -20.58 2.49
C LYS A 15 -10.83 -19.66 3.68
N LEU A 16 -10.41 -20.08 4.87
CA LEU A 16 -10.49 -19.26 6.08
C LEU A 16 -9.62 -18.00 5.95
N MET A 17 -8.37 -18.14 5.49
CA MET A 17 -7.45 -17.01 5.29
C MET A 17 -8.01 -15.99 4.28
N ILE A 18 -8.57 -16.46 3.15
CA ILE A 18 -9.18 -15.58 2.16
C ILE A 18 -10.42 -14.87 2.72
N MET A 19 -11.29 -15.59 3.44
CA MET A 19 -12.45 -14.96 4.09
C MET A 19 -12.04 -13.89 5.10
N VAL A 20 -11.05 -14.19 5.95
CA VAL A 20 -10.53 -13.23 6.93
C VAL A 20 -9.92 -12.02 6.22
N ALA A 21 -9.13 -12.23 5.16
CA ALA A 21 -8.54 -11.14 4.39
C ALA A 21 -9.61 -10.22 3.78
N ILE A 22 -10.67 -10.77 3.17
CA ILE A 22 -11.78 -9.99 2.60
C ILE A 22 -12.55 -9.27 3.70
N LEU A 23 -12.83 -9.93 4.82
CA LEU A 23 -13.56 -9.33 5.94
C LEU A 23 -12.78 -8.17 6.56
N VAL A 24 -11.49 -8.36 6.81
CA VAL A 24 -10.60 -7.32 7.33
C VAL A 24 -10.47 -6.17 6.34
N LEU A 25 -10.36 -6.45 5.04
CA LEU A 25 -10.32 -5.42 4.00
C LEU A 25 -11.63 -4.61 3.96
N ALA A 26 -12.78 -5.28 4.03
CA ALA A 26 -14.08 -4.62 4.08
C ALA A 26 -14.23 -3.77 5.35
N ALA A 27 -13.84 -4.31 6.51
CA ALA A 27 -13.85 -3.57 7.76
C ALA A 27 -12.95 -2.33 7.69
N ALA A 28 -11.72 -2.47 7.18
CA ALA A 28 -10.79 -1.36 7.01
C ALA A 28 -11.34 -0.29 6.04
N ALA A 29 -11.95 -0.69 4.92
CA ALA A 29 -12.57 0.24 3.97
C ALA A 29 -13.75 0.99 4.60
N VAL A 30 -14.61 0.29 5.36
CA VAL A 30 -15.73 0.89 6.09
C VAL A 30 -15.23 1.85 7.16
N THR A 31 -14.25 1.44 7.97
CA THR A 31 -13.65 2.30 8.99
C THR A 31 -12.97 3.52 8.37
N ALA A 32 -12.24 3.37 7.28
CA ALA A 32 -11.64 4.49 6.56
C ALA A 32 -12.70 5.45 6.00
N GLY A 33 -13.82 4.92 5.49
CA GLY A 33 -14.97 5.70 5.05
C GLY A 33 -15.63 6.47 6.20
N ILE A 34 -15.91 5.80 7.32
CA ILE A 34 -16.53 6.39 8.52
C ILE A 34 -15.60 7.43 9.15
N LEU A 35 -14.30 7.15 9.27
CA LEU A 35 -13.33 8.07 9.85
C LEU A 35 -13.11 9.29 8.95
N SER A 36 -13.10 9.10 7.62
CA SER A 36 -13.08 10.21 6.64
C SER A 36 -14.33 11.08 6.76
N TYR A 37 -15.50 10.46 6.93
CA TYR A 37 -16.77 11.16 7.13
C TYR A 37 -16.82 11.92 8.47
N ASN A 38 -16.39 11.28 9.56
CA ASN A 38 -16.39 11.88 10.90
C ASN A 38 -15.34 12.99 11.06
N LYS A 39 -14.16 12.84 10.44
CA LYS A 39 -13.11 13.88 10.46
C LYS A 39 -13.52 15.10 9.62
N SER A 40 -14.25 14.88 8.52
CA SER A 40 -14.88 15.95 7.73
C SER A 40 -15.90 16.76 8.55
N LYS A 41 -16.69 16.09 9.39
CA LYS A 41 -17.70 16.75 10.24
C LYS A 41 -17.08 17.56 11.39
N LYS A 42 -15.94 17.13 11.95
CA LYS A 42 -15.31 17.74 13.14
C LYS A 42 -14.57 19.05 12.86
N LEU A 43 -14.17 19.32 11.61
CA LEU A 43 -13.26 20.44 11.31
C LEU A 43 -13.92 21.69 10.68
N ARG A 44 -15.26 21.73 10.47
CA ARG A 44 -16.01 22.89 9.92
C ARG A 44 -15.39 23.57 8.68
N GLN A 45 -14.50 22.87 7.99
CA GLN A 45 -13.80 23.25 6.77
C GLN A 45 -14.23 22.25 5.70
N LYS A 46 -14.36 22.71 4.45
CA LYS A 46 -14.72 21.86 3.29
C LYS A 46 -13.63 20.79 3.09
N PHE A 47 -13.74 19.69 3.82
CA PHE A 47 -12.73 18.64 3.95
C PHE A 47 -12.49 17.80 2.68
N PHE A 48 -13.32 18.03 1.67
CA PHE A 48 -13.30 17.37 0.38
C PHE A 48 -13.44 18.43 -0.71
N SER A 49 -12.33 19.07 -1.07
CA SER A 49 -12.27 19.65 -2.41
C SER A 49 -12.29 18.50 -3.42
N LYS A 50 -12.84 18.72 -4.62
CA LYS A 50 -12.71 17.81 -5.79
C LYS A 50 -11.27 17.27 -5.93
N LEU A 51 -10.28 18.05 -5.50
CA LEU A 51 -8.86 17.69 -5.46
C LEU A 51 -8.56 16.45 -4.60
N THR A 52 -9.01 16.39 -3.35
CA THR A 52 -8.71 15.28 -2.43
C THR A 52 -9.41 13.99 -2.87
N TYR A 53 -10.63 14.09 -3.38
CA TYR A 53 -11.34 12.95 -3.97
C TYR A 53 -10.63 12.45 -5.24
N ARG A 54 -10.15 13.36 -6.09
CA ARG A 54 -9.31 12.98 -7.25
C ARG A 54 -8.01 12.34 -6.80
N ALA A 55 -7.36 12.86 -5.77
CA ALA A 55 -6.13 12.28 -5.23
C ALA A 55 -6.38 10.85 -4.76
N LEU A 56 -7.45 10.62 -4.00
CA LEU A 56 -7.81 9.31 -3.50
C LEU A 56 -8.19 8.34 -4.63
N TRP A 57 -8.92 8.80 -5.64
CA TRP A 57 -9.22 7.98 -6.82
C TRP A 57 -7.95 7.61 -7.60
N ASN A 58 -7.03 8.57 -7.76
CA ASN A 58 -5.72 8.40 -8.36
C ASN A 58 -4.78 7.52 -7.51
N PHE A 59 -5.04 7.40 -6.22
CA PHE A 59 -4.37 6.46 -5.31
C PHE A 59 -4.91 5.04 -5.47
N SER A 60 -6.24 4.91 -5.42
CA SER A 60 -6.91 3.61 -5.38
C SER A 60 -6.75 2.82 -6.66
N LEU A 61 -6.75 3.47 -7.84
CA LEU A 61 -6.58 2.81 -9.13
C LEU A 61 -5.28 1.99 -9.21
N PRO A 62 -4.08 2.60 -9.10
CA PRO A 62 -2.84 1.85 -9.17
C PRO A 62 -2.65 0.87 -7.99
N MET A 63 -3.14 1.17 -6.79
CA MET A 63 -3.14 0.19 -5.68
C MET A 63 -4.01 -1.05 -5.97
N LEU A 64 -5.22 -0.87 -6.52
CA LEU A 64 -6.09 -1.98 -6.90
C LEU A 64 -5.49 -2.80 -8.02
N THR A 65 -4.96 -2.14 -9.05
CA THR A 65 -4.30 -2.82 -10.18
C THR A 65 -3.06 -3.58 -9.71
N GLY A 66 -2.20 -2.95 -8.90
CA GLY A 66 -1.01 -3.59 -8.34
C GLY A 66 -1.34 -4.75 -7.41
N GLY A 67 -2.36 -4.60 -6.54
CA GLY A 67 -2.83 -5.68 -5.68
C GLY A 67 -3.39 -6.87 -6.46
N ALA A 68 -4.20 -6.63 -7.49
CA ALA A 68 -4.70 -7.68 -8.38
C ALA A 68 -3.56 -8.40 -9.13
N LEU A 69 -2.56 -7.64 -9.59
CA LEU A 69 -1.37 -8.20 -10.23
C LEU A 69 -0.55 -9.04 -9.23
N CYS A 70 -0.34 -8.57 -8.00
CA CYS A 70 0.32 -9.34 -6.95
C CYS A 70 -0.39 -10.66 -6.69
N ILE A 71 -1.74 -10.68 -6.58
CA ILE A 71 -2.51 -11.92 -6.43
C ILE A 71 -2.26 -12.87 -7.61
N SER A 72 -2.24 -12.33 -8.84
CA SER A 72 -1.95 -13.13 -10.05
C SER A 72 -0.54 -13.74 -10.03
N LEU A 73 0.48 -12.98 -9.63
CA LEU A 73 1.86 -13.50 -9.49
C LEU A 73 1.97 -14.55 -8.39
N LEU A 74 1.26 -14.34 -7.28
CA LEU A 74 1.23 -15.26 -6.14
C LEU A 74 0.60 -16.61 -6.52
N LEU A 75 -0.41 -16.60 -7.40
CA LEU A 75 -1.00 -17.82 -7.97
C LEU A 75 -0.05 -18.56 -8.93
N HIS A 76 0.86 -17.84 -9.60
CA HIS A 76 1.86 -18.44 -10.48
C HIS A 76 3.18 -18.83 -9.77
N GLY A 77 3.32 -18.53 -8.48
CA GLY A 77 4.49 -18.88 -7.68
C GLY A 77 5.70 -17.93 -7.82
N TYR A 78 5.52 -16.76 -8.45
CA TYR A 78 6.61 -15.77 -8.62
C TYR A 78 6.70 -14.84 -7.41
N TYR A 79 7.26 -15.35 -6.31
CA TYR A 79 7.40 -14.59 -5.06
C TYR A 79 8.52 -13.54 -5.12
N ASP A 80 9.57 -13.78 -5.91
CA ASP A 80 10.73 -12.89 -5.99
C ASP A 80 10.39 -11.53 -6.60
N ILE A 81 9.54 -11.53 -7.63
CA ILE A 81 9.16 -10.31 -8.36
C ILE A 81 8.02 -9.57 -7.65
N LEU A 82 7.35 -10.22 -6.69
CA LEU A 82 6.20 -9.68 -5.95
C LEU A 82 6.57 -8.39 -5.20
N SER A 83 7.73 -8.38 -4.55
CA SER A 83 8.25 -7.19 -3.84
C SER A 83 8.43 -6.02 -4.80
N SER A 84 9.17 -6.25 -5.89
CA SER A 84 9.46 -5.24 -6.90
C SER A 84 8.18 -4.65 -7.49
N VAL A 85 7.22 -5.49 -7.88
CA VAL A 85 5.91 -5.05 -8.37
C VAL A 85 5.20 -4.19 -7.34
N MET A 86 5.19 -4.60 -6.07
CA MET A 86 4.52 -3.84 -5.03
C MET A 86 5.19 -2.48 -4.76
N LEU A 87 6.52 -2.43 -4.73
CA LEU A 87 7.31 -1.19 -4.61
C LEU A 87 7.07 -0.24 -5.79
N LEU A 88 7.05 -0.77 -7.02
CA LEU A 88 6.81 0.01 -8.25
C LEU A 88 5.40 0.59 -8.30
N PHE A 89 4.37 -0.23 -8.09
CA PHE A 89 2.98 0.24 -8.08
C PHE A 89 2.74 1.23 -6.94
N TYR A 90 3.34 0.99 -5.77
CA TYR A 90 3.24 1.92 -4.64
C TYR A 90 3.94 3.26 -4.94
N GLY A 91 5.14 3.23 -5.51
CA GLY A 91 5.86 4.43 -5.93
C GLY A 91 5.11 5.23 -7.01
N LEU A 92 4.56 4.55 -8.02
CA LEU A 92 3.70 5.16 -9.05
C LEU A 92 2.45 5.81 -8.44
N THR A 93 1.84 5.13 -7.45
CA THR A 93 0.69 5.65 -6.70
C THR A 93 1.05 6.95 -5.98
N LEU A 94 2.17 6.97 -5.24
CA LEU A 94 2.68 8.16 -4.55
C LEU A 94 2.98 9.30 -5.51
N VAL A 95 3.64 9.04 -6.64
CA VAL A 95 3.91 10.06 -7.67
C VAL A 95 2.60 10.61 -8.24
N ASN A 96 1.60 9.77 -8.50
CA ASN A 96 0.31 10.20 -9.01
C ASN A 96 -0.46 11.08 -8.00
N VAL A 97 -0.38 10.74 -6.70
CA VAL A 97 -1.05 11.48 -5.62
C VAL A 97 -0.29 12.75 -5.21
N SER A 98 1.02 12.78 -5.37
CA SER A 98 1.87 13.92 -4.97
C SER A 98 1.45 15.23 -5.65
N LYS A 99 0.85 15.16 -6.85
CA LYS A 99 0.27 16.28 -7.58
C LYS A 99 -0.88 16.98 -6.84
N PHE A 100 -1.51 16.31 -5.88
CA PHE A 100 -2.70 16.79 -5.18
C PHE A 100 -2.49 17.03 -3.67
N THR A 101 -1.34 16.66 -3.10
CA THR A 101 -1.07 16.77 -1.65
C THR A 101 0.17 17.62 -1.38
N TYR A 102 1.39 17.09 -1.57
CA TYR A 102 2.65 17.82 -1.38
C TYR A 102 3.73 17.28 -2.31
N ALA A 103 4.53 18.18 -2.91
CA ALA A 103 5.62 17.81 -3.81
C ALA A 103 6.70 16.90 -3.14
N ASN A 104 6.88 16.99 -1.82
CA ASN A 104 7.81 16.13 -1.09
C ASN A 104 7.45 14.64 -1.14
N ILE A 105 6.16 14.30 -1.32
CA ILE A 105 5.72 12.90 -1.47
C ILE A 105 6.17 12.34 -2.82
N ALA A 106 6.35 13.18 -3.84
CA ALA A 106 6.82 12.76 -5.16
C ALA A 106 8.24 12.18 -5.07
N TRP A 107 9.14 12.83 -4.32
CA TRP A 107 10.51 12.36 -4.10
C TRP A 107 10.54 10.98 -3.43
N LEU A 108 9.65 10.74 -2.47
CA LEU A 108 9.49 9.41 -1.87
C LEU A 108 9.02 8.40 -2.91
N GLY A 109 8.01 8.74 -3.72
CA GLY A 109 7.53 7.90 -4.81
C GLY A 109 8.62 7.53 -5.82
N TYR A 110 9.48 8.47 -6.21
CA TYR A 110 10.64 8.20 -7.06
C TYR A 110 11.65 7.27 -6.38
N ALA A 111 11.90 7.43 -5.08
CA ALA A 111 12.76 6.51 -4.33
C ALA A 111 12.21 5.07 -4.32
N PHE A 112 10.89 4.91 -4.14
CA PHE A 112 10.22 3.61 -4.24
C PHE A 112 10.33 3.00 -5.64
N ILE A 113 10.18 3.81 -6.69
CA ILE A 113 10.32 3.33 -8.08
C ILE A 113 11.76 2.87 -8.33
N CYS A 114 12.76 3.69 -7.98
CA CYS A 114 14.17 3.33 -8.15
C CYS A 114 14.51 2.05 -7.37
N LEU A 115 14.05 1.94 -6.11
CA LEU A 115 14.28 0.75 -5.30
C LEU A 115 13.62 -0.49 -5.92
N GLY A 116 12.38 -0.37 -6.41
CA GLY A 116 11.67 -1.47 -7.07
C GLY A 116 12.33 -1.91 -8.37
N VAL A 117 12.87 -0.99 -9.16
CA VAL A 117 13.67 -1.33 -10.36
C VAL A 117 14.94 -2.08 -9.97
N ILE A 118 15.66 -1.63 -8.94
CA ILE A 118 16.88 -2.30 -8.46
C ILE A 118 16.56 -3.70 -7.93
N ASP A 119 15.46 -3.84 -7.17
CA ASP A 119 14.95 -5.13 -6.67
C ASP A 119 14.65 -6.10 -7.82
N SER A 120 14.13 -5.61 -8.96
CA SER A 120 13.86 -6.44 -10.13
C SER A 120 15.11 -7.04 -10.79
N PHE A 121 16.31 -6.47 -10.54
CA PHE A 121 17.57 -6.99 -11.07
C PHE A 121 18.26 -7.96 -10.09
N TRP A 122 17.83 -8.02 -8.83
CA TRP A 122 18.42 -8.87 -7.80
C TRP A 122 17.43 -9.92 -7.30
N GLU A 123 17.45 -11.09 -7.93
CA GLU A 123 16.65 -12.24 -7.51
C GLU A 123 17.09 -12.77 -6.13
N GLY A 124 16.12 -13.10 -5.26
CA GLY A 124 16.36 -13.66 -3.93
C GLY A 124 16.46 -12.65 -2.77
N HIS A 125 16.43 -11.33 -3.03
CA HIS A 125 16.45 -10.29 -2.00
C HIS A 125 15.16 -9.46 -1.88
N ALA A 126 14.08 -9.92 -2.51
CA ALA A 126 12.75 -9.31 -2.51
C ALA A 126 12.31 -8.79 -1.13
N LEU A 127 12.38 -9.63 -0.08
CA LEU A 127 11.99 -9.24 1.28
C LEU A 127 12.88 -8.14 1.90
N LEU A 128 14.16 -8.09 1.56
CA LEU A 128 15.07 -7.06 2.07
C LEU A 128 14.73 -5.71 1.45
N PHE A 129 14.59 -5.63 0.14
CA PHE A 129 14.18 -4.39 -0.53
C PHE A 129 12.77 -3.97 -0.11
N TRP A 130 11.87 -4.94 0.07
CA TRP A 130 10.53 -4.69 0.58
C TRP A 130 10.53 -4.01 1.95
N THR A 131 11.29 -4.55 2.91
CA THR A 131 11.40 -3.99 4.27
C THR A 131 12.12 -2.65 4.31
N ILE A 132 13.12 -2.44 3.46
CA ILE A 132 13.78 -1.14 3.29
C ILE A 132 12.79 -0.11 2.72
N GLY A 133 11.98 -0.52 1.74
CA GLY A 133 10.90 0.28 1.16
C GLY A 133 9.84 0.68 2.17
N PHE A 134 9.05 -0.29 2.61
CA PHE A 134 7.90 -0.05 3.47
C PHE A 134 8.25 0.31 4.92
N GLY A 135 9.40 -0.15 5.42
CA GLY A 135 9.89 0.20 6.76
C GLY A 135 10.82 1.41 6.73
N GLY A 136 11.98 1.25 6.10
CA GLY A 136 13.07 2.24 6.13
C GLY A 136 12.67 3.60 5.56
N PHE A 137 12.20 3.66 4.32
CA PHE A 137 11.81 4.93 3.70
C PHE A 137 10.61 5.60 4.39
N HIS A 138 9.68 4.83 4.96
CA HIS A 138 8.57 5.40 5.73
C HIS A 138 9.03 6.05 7.02
N ILE A 139 9.94 5.39 7.77
CA ILE A 139 10.51 5.95 9.00
C ILE A 139 11.28 7.23 8.68
N LEU A 140 12.12 7.21 7.63
CA LEU A 140 12.88 8.37 7.19
C LEU A 140 11.97 9.53 6.77
N TYR A 141 10.92 9.25 6.00
CA TYR A 141 9.93 10.26 5.62
C TYR A 141 9.18 10.81 6.84
N GLY A 142 8.81 9.97 7.80
CA GLY A 142 8.16 10.41 9.05
C GLY A 142 9.02 11.40 9.84
N ILE A 143 10.32 11.13 9.96
CA ILE A 143 11.27 12.02 10.62
C ILE A 143 11.46 13.33 9.83
N LEU A 144 11.59 13.25 8.50
CA LEU A 144 11.70 14.43 7.65
C LEU A 144 10.44 15.30 7.71
N PHE A 145 9.25 14.70 7.69
CA PHE A 145 7.98 15.41 7.81
C PHE A 145 7.87 16.13 9.16
N TYR A 146 8.24 15.45 10.25
CA TYR A 146 8.28 16.02 11.59
C TYR A 146 9.21 17.25 11.65
N LEU A 147 10.45 17.10 11.16
CA LEU A 147 11.44 18.19 11.15
C LEU A 147 11.05 19.37 10.25
N HIS A 148 10.44 19.11 9.09
CA HIS A 148 10.13 20.16 8.13
C HIS A 148 8.82 20.91 8.44
N TYR A 149 7.85 20.23 9.06
CA TYR A 149 6.52 20.79 9.31
C TYR A 149 6.36 21.32 10.73
N GLU A 150 6.89 20.66 11.77
CA GLU A 150 6.81 21.19 13.15
C GLU A 150 7.86 22.28 13.41
N ARG A 151 9.10 22.11 12.93
CA ARG A 151 10.18 23.06 13.27
C ARG A 151 10.13 24.39 12.50
N LYS A 152 9.21 24.55 11.54
CA LYS A 152 8.94 25.81 10.85
C LYS A 152 7.79 26.61 11.48
N GLN A 153 7.07 26.02 12.44
CA GLN A 153 6.04 26.69 13.22
C GLN A 153 6.51 27.13 14.62
N SER A 154 7.77 26.84 14.99
CA SER A 154 8.42 27.35 16.21
C SER A 154 9.33 28.54 15.91
#